data_AF-A0A1A8KZE6-F1
#
_entry.id   AF-A0A1A8KZE6-F1
#
_cell.length_a   1.000
_cell.length_b   1.000
_cell.length_c   1.000
_cell.angle_alpha   90.00
_cell.angle_beta   90.00
_cell.angle_gamma   90.00
#
_symmetry.space_group_name_H-M   'P 1'
#
loop_
_entity.id
_entity.type
_entity.pdbx_description
1 polymer ?
#
loop_
_entity_poly.entity_id
_entity_poly.type
_entity_poly.pdbx_seq_one_letter_code
_entity_poly.pdbx_strand_id
1 'polypeptide(L)'
;VTPQKSNNQPASSSHRVTSFRPSAAQMDEPEGVWSKPSSEDSEATKPINLGDSHYAELEDDLKSDAQNLEKESWSSAVGPNYIKSLNKEAVKRQDVIYELILTEMHHVRTLKILLNVYMHELKKSLLVDEAWMEQLFPGVKVLLSLHQHFLNNLKVRQTQCQVEGNSKIFHITQLGDILINQFSGTLGEQMIGGYSYFCSHQSEAVGFYKEQIQNNKKLQNLIKDIDQVSLVRRLGIPECFLLVTQRITKYPVLVERIIENTDADTEDYRYLMKGLELIKDTISQVNSQVCEYDKGARLREIYLRLDPKSHVRLKDGRLFRKEDLIQGSRTLLCEKTVTWKTS
;
A
#
# COMPACT_ATOMS: atom_id res chain seq x y z
N VAL A 1 -39.72 -30.15 7.01
CA VAL A 1 -41.17 -29.89 7.03
C VAL A 1 -41.41 -28.45 6.59
N THR A 2 -41.96 -28.25 5.40
CA THR A 2 -42.67 -27.03 4.93
C THR A 2 -44.10 -27.02 5.51
N PRO A 3 -44.94 -25.94 5.45
CA PRO A 3 -44.88 -24.79 4.52
C PRO A 3 -45.29 -23.37 5.04
N GLN A 4 -45.02 -22.37 4.18
CA GLN A 4 -45.80 -21.17 3.76
C GLN A 4 -46.69 -20.30 4.69
N LYS A 5 -46.39 -18.98 4.61
CA LYS A 5 -47.24 -17.79 4.29
C LYS A 5 -48.66 -17.62 4.87
N SER A 6 -48.90 -16.39 5.36
CA SER A 6 -50.20 -15.69 5.24
C SER A 6 -50.03 -14.30 4.57
N ASN A 7 -51.12 -13.79 4.01
CA ASN A 7 -51.19 -12.62 3.13
C ASN A 7 -52.06 -11.52 3.78
N ASN A 8 -52.00 -10.25 3.33
CA ASN A 8 -53.07 -9.28 3.62
C ASN A 8 -53.12 -8.10 2.62
N GLN A 9 -54.34 -7.83 2.12
CA GLN A 9 -54.81 -6.64 1.40
C GLN A 9 -56.24 -6.37 1.89
N PRO A 10 -56.70 -5.10 1.92
CA PRO A 10 -57.59 -4.54 0.87
C PRO A 10 -57.41 -3.01 0.70
N ALA A 11 -58.19 -2.22 -0.07
CA ALA A 11 -58.81 -2.32 -1.40
C ALA A 11 -59.46 -0.93 -1.71
N SER A 12 -59.62 -0.52 -2.97
CA SER A 12 -60.75 0.31 -3.47
C SER A 12 -60.61 0.68 -4.97
N SER A 13 -61.73 1.04 -5.60
CA SER A 13 -61.93 1.21 -7.06
C SER A 13 -62.52 2.58 -7.42
N SER A 14 -62.39 3.03 -8.69
CA SER A 14 -63.51 3.53 -9.54
C SER A 14 -63.12 4.44 -10.74
N HIS A 15 -63.73 4.10 -11.88
CA HIS A 15 -63.93 4.70 -13.22
C HIS A 15 -63.75 6.22 -13.54
N ARG A 16 -62.86 6.49 -14.52
CA ARG A 16 -63.04 6.99 -15.94
C ARG A 16 -64.16 8.00 -16.35
N VAL A 17 -63.84 8.77 -17.43
CA VAL A 17 -64.68 9.53 -18.44
C VAL A 17 -64.76 11.06 -18.15
N THR A 18 -64.65 12.05 -19.09
CA THR A 18 -64.65 12.14 -20.60
C THR A 18 -63.56 13.12 -21.16
N SER A 19 -63.62 13.50 -22.46
CA SER A 19 -62.81 14.50 -23.21
C SER A 19 -63.57 15.79 -23.60
N PHE A 20 -62.87 16.90 -23.89
CA PHE A 20 -63.30 17.93 -24.87
C PHE A 20 -62.11 18.67 -25.52
N ARG A 21 -62.29 19.21 -26.74
CA ARG A 21 -61.34 20.02 -27.53
C ARG A 21 -62.07 21.19 -28.18
N PRO A 22 -61.45 22.37 -28.32
CA PRO A 22 -61.65 23.22 -29.50
C PRO A 22 -60.33 23.71 -30.13
N SER A 23 -60.42 24.57 -31.16
CA SER A 23 -59.37 24.80 -32.18
C SER A 23 -58.96 26.26 -32.35
N ALA A 24 -57.69 26.46 -32.72
CA ALA A 24 -57.08 27.54 -33.52
C ALA A 24 -57.36 29.03 -33.23
N ALA A 25 -56.27 29.77 -32.96
CA ALA A 25 -56.02 31.14 -33.45
C ALA A 25 -54.49 31.38 -33.53
N GLN A 26 -54.04 32.15 -34.52
CA GLN A 26 -52.63 32.56 -34.70
C GLN A 26 -52.33 33.84 -33.91
N MET A 27 -51.07 34.06 -33.51
CA MET A 27 -50.44 35.38 -33.36
C MET A 27 -48.91 35.24 -33.37
N ASP A 28 -48.22 36.30 -33.80
CA ASP A 28 -46.84 36.28 -34.30
C ASP A 28 -45.71 36.32 -33.24
N GLU A 29 -44.52 35.97 -33.74
CA GLU A 29 -43.14 36.20 -33.26
C GLU A 29 -42.90 37.52 -32.48
N PRO A 30 -41.93 37.56 -31.53
CA PRO A 30 -40.54 37.82 -31.94
C PRO A 30 -39.42 37.06 -31.21
N GLU A 31 -38.34 36.85 -31.97
CA GLU A 31 -37.05 36.28 -31.56
C GLU A 31 -36.53 36.78 -30.21
N GLY A 32 -36.40 35.85 -29.25
CA GLY A 32 -35.71 36.06 -27.97
C GLY A 32 -34.38 35.30 -27.94
N VAL A 33 -33.26 36.02 -27.94
CA VAL A 33 -31.90 35.44 -27.90
C VAL A 33 -31.72 34.54 -26.67
N TRP A 34 -31.69 33.22 -26.90
CA TRP A 34 -31.40 32.26 -25.83
C TRP A 34 -29.89 32.17 -25.61
N SER A 35 -29.38 33.03 -24.73
CA SER A 35 -27.99 32.97 -24.26
C SER A 35 -27.73 31.62 -23.58
N LYS A 36 -26.95 30.76 -24.22
CA LYS A 36 -26.38 29.56 -23.58
C LYS A 36 -25.47 30.00 -22.43
N PRO A 37 -25.48 29.31 -21.27
CA PRO A 37 -24.42 29.46 -20.29
C PRO A 37 -23.08 29.09 -20.94
N SER A 38 -22.04 29.92 -20.74
CA SER A 38 -20.70 29.63 -21.22
C SER A 38 -20.15 28.38 -20.54
N SER A 39 -19.96 27.32 -21.32
CA SER A 39 -19.26 26.12 -20.89
C SER A 39 -17.75 26.33 -20.94
N GLU A 40 -17.24 27.24 -20.11
CA GLU A 40 -15.81 27.48 -19.89
C GLU A 40 -15.43 26.99 -18.48
N ASP A 41 -15.28 25.68 -18.35
CA ASP A 41 -14.12 25.06 -17.68
C ASP A 41 -14.25 23.53 -17.79
N SER A 42 -13.86 23.03 -18.94
CA SER A 42 -13.54 21.61 -19.16
C SER A 42 -12.32 21.54 -20.07
N GLU A 43 -11.22 22.13 -19.60
CA GLU A 43 -9.90 21.64 -19.97
C GLU A 43 -9.85 20.15 -19.61
N ALA A 44 -10.07 19.30 -20.62
CA ALA A 44 -9.82 17.88 -20.49
C ALA A 44 -8.34 17.70 -20.14
N THR A 45 -8.05 16.94 -19.07
CA THR A 45 -6.69 16.47 -18.82
C THR A 45 -6.19 15.83 -20.12
N LYS A 46 -5.01 16.24 -20.60
CA LYS A 46 -4.42 15.59 -21.77
C LYS A 46 -4.26 14.11 -21.43
N PRO A 47 -4.71 13.19 -22.30
CA PRO A 47 -4.63 11.76 -22.00
C PRO A 47 -3.17 11.35 -21.78
N ILE A 48 -2.93 10.52 -20.77
CA ILE A 48 -1.59 10.09 -20.37
C ILE A 48 -0.92 9.39 -21.55
N ASN A 49 0.21 9.94 -22.00
CA ASN A 49 0.92 9.43 -23.16
C ASN A 49 1.74 8.20 -22.79
N LEU A 50 1.15 7.01 -22.93
CA LEU A 50 1.82 5.73 -22.70
C LEU A 50 2.93 5.41 -23.72
N GLY A 51 3.06 6.19 -24.79
CA GLY A 51 4.18 6.13 -25.74
C GLY A 51 5.36 7.06 -25.40
N ASP A 52 5.35 7.69 -24.23
CA ASP A 52 6.48 8.49 -23.70
C ASP A 52 7.66 7.59 -23.28
N SER A 53 8.90 8.05 -23.46
CA SER A 53 10.13 7.26 -23.22
C SER A 53 10.16 6.66 -21.82
N HIS A 54 9.71 7.44 -20.85
CA HIS A 54 9.60 7.07 -19.44
C HIS A 54 8.78 5.79 -19.20
N TYR A 55 7.68 5.59 -19.93
CA TYR A 55 6.85 4.39 -19.75
C TYR A 55 7.42 3.16 -20.46
N ALA A 56 8.13 3.35 -21.57
CA ALA A 56 8.89 2.27 -22.20
C ALA A 56 10.04 1.79 -21.29
N GLU A 57 10.80 2.73 -20.71
CA GLU A 57 11.86 2.44 -19.74
C GLU A 57 11.31 1.71 -18.51
N LEU A 58 10.20 2.17 -17.94
CA LEU A 58 9.51 1.50 -16.83
C LEU A 58 9.02 0.10 -17.20
N GLU A 59 8.47 -0.08 -18.40
CA GLU A 59 8.06 -1.40 -18.86
C GLU A 59 9.22 -2.37 -19.00
N ASP A 60 10.36 -1.93 -19.54
CA ASP A 60 11.53 -2.78 -19.76
C ASP A 60 12.25 -3.11 -18.45
N ASP A 61 12.28 -2.18 -17.50
CA ASP A 61 12.70 -2.42 -16.11
C ASP A 61 11.78 -3.45 -15.41
N LEU A 62 10.45 -3.33 -15.55
CA LEU A 62 9.48 -4.30 -15.02
C LEU A 62 9.53 -5.67 -15.71
N LYS A 63 9.88 -5.74 -17.01
CA LYS A 63 10.14 -7.00 -17.73
C LYS A 63 11.44 -7.64 -17.24
N SER A 64 12.48 -6.83 -17.01
CA SER A 64 13.76 -7.27 -16.47
C SER A 64 13.58 -7.89 -15.08
N ASP A 65 12.85 -7.24 -14.17
CA ASP A 65 12.47 -7.79 -12.86
C ASP A 65 11.76 -9.15 -12.97
N ALA A 66 10.83 -9.30 -13.93
CA ALA A 66 10.00 -10.49 -14.11
C ALA A 66 10.69 -11.67 -14.83
N GLN A 67 11.89 -11.49 -15.36
CA GLN A 67 12.61 -12.55 -16.08
C GLN A 67 12.86 -13.78 -15.20
N ASN A 68 12.53 -14.97 -15.72
CA ASN A 68 12.56 -16.28 -15.04
C ASN A 68 11.54 -16.42 -13.88
N LEU A 69 10.51 -15.57 -13.86
CA LEU A 69 9.41 -15.60 -12.87
C LEU A 69 8.02 -15.67 -13.58
N GLU A 70 7.97 -16.16 -14.82
CA GLU A 70 6.77 -16.16 -15.68
C GLU A 70 5.77 -17.30 -15.35
N LYS A 71 6.06 -18.13 -14.33
CA LYS A 71 5.23 -19.25 -13.89
C LYS A 71 4.67 -19.04 -12.50
N GLU A 72 3.56 -19.71 -12.21
CA GLU A 72 2.89 -19.62 -10.90
C GLU A 72 3.65 -20.36 -9.78
N SER A 73 4.50 -21.33 -10.13
CA SER A 73 5.30 -22.11 -9.17
C SER A 73 6.63 -22.58 -9.76
N TRP A 74 7.59 -22.91 -8.90
CA TRP A 74 8.89 -23.46 -9.29
C TRP A 74 8.71 -24.79 -10.03
N SER A 75 7.85 -25.65 -9.49
CA SER A 75 7.48 -26.93 -10.11
C SER A 75 6.98 -26.76 -11.55
N SER A 76 6.24 -25.68 -11.83
CA SER A 76 5.75 -25.36 -13.18
C SER A 76 6.83 -24.78 -14.10
N ALA A 77 7.92 -24.24 -13.56
CA ALA A 77 9.05 -23.70 -14.32
C ALA A 77 10.05 -24.79 -14.75
N VAL A 78 10.44 -25.68 -13.83
CA VAL A 78 11.47 -26.71 -14.08
C VAL A 78 10.93 -27.97 -14.78
N GLY A 79 9.62 -28.24 -14.65
CA GLY A 79 8.93 -29.33 -15.33
C GLY A 79 9.09 -30.72 -14.69
N PRO A 80 8.22 -31.68 -15.08
CA PRO A 80 8.00 -32.92 -14.34
C PRO A 80 9.18 -33.91 -14.36
N ASN A 81 10.11 -33.78 -15.30
CA ASN A 81 11.25 -34.71 -15.40
C ASN A 81 12.31 -34.44 -14.33
N TYR A 82 12.54 -33.17 -13.97
CA TYR A 82 13.48 -32.80 -12.89
C TYR A 82 12.87 -33.03 -11.51
N ILE A 83 11.57 -32.78 -11.35
CA ILE A 83 10.83 -33.03 -10.10
C ILE A 83 10.91 -34.51 -9.69
N LYS A 84 10.86 -35.45 -10.64
CA LYS A 84 10.92 -36.90 -10.36
C LYS A 84 12.23 -37.37 -9.71
N SER A 85 13.31 -36.61 -9.80
CA SER A 85 14.58 -36.92 -9.12
C SER A 85 14.72 -36.31 -7.72
N LEU A 86 13.70 -35.61 -7.22
CA LEU A 86 13.70 -34.96 -5.92
C LEU A 86 12.68 -35.60 -4.96
N ASN A 87 12.91 -35.46 -3.65
CA ASN A 87 11.91 -35.77 -2.64
C ASN A 87 10.86 -34.65 -2.52
N LYS A 88 9.75 -34.92 -1.82
CA LYS A 88 8.61 -33.99 -1.75
C LYS A 88 8.97 -32.71 -0.99
N GLU A 89 9.83 -32.85 0.00
CA GLU A 89 10.30 -31.82 0.91
C GLU A 89 11.17 -30.80 0.13
N ALA A 90 12.11 -31.27 -0.69
CA ALA A 90 12.92 -30.40 -1.55
C ALA A 90 12.08 -29.65 -2.59
N VAL A 91 11.13 -30.34 -3.25
CA VAL A 91 10.19 -29.71 -4.20
C VAL A 91 9.39 -28.61 -3.51
N LYS A 92 8.79 -28.91 -2.36
CA LYS A 92 8.03 -27.93 -1.56
C LYS A 92 8.91 -26.77 -1.10
N ARG A 93 10.15 -27.03 -0.66
CA ARG A 93 11.11 -25.96 -0.31
C ARG A 93 11.40 -25.04 -1.50
N GLN A 94 11.68 -25.57 -2.69
CA GLN A 94 11.90 -24.74 -3.88
C GLN A 94 10.65 -23.95 -4.30
N ASP A 95 9.45 -24.54 -4.21
CA ASP A 95 8.19 -23.82 -4.49
C ASP A 95 7.97 -22.64 -3.51
N VAL A 96 8.28 -22.77 -2.22
CA VAL A 96 8.16 -21.64 -1.26
C VAL A 96 9.27 -20.60 -1.45
N ILE A 97 10.50 -21.01 -1.79
CA ILE A 97 11.56 -20.06 -2.15
C ILE A 97 11.16 -19.25 -3.38
N TYR A 98 10.58 -19.91 -4.40
CA TYR A 98 10.07 -19.22 -5.58
C TYR A 98 8.89 -18.30 -5.27
N GLU A 99 7.97 -18.71 -4.38
CA GLU A 99 6.89 -17.85 -3.87
C GLU A 99 7.46 -16.58 -3.20
N LEU A 100 8.54 -16.68 -2.42
CA LEU A 100 9.23 -15.53 -1.83
C LEU A 100 9.76 -14.57 -2.91
N ILE A 101 10.48 -15.08 -3.92
CA ILE A 101 11.07 -14.26 -5.00
C ILE A 101 9.98 -13.64 -5.87
N LEU A 102 8.98 -14.42 -6.30
CA LEU A 102 7.86 -13.96 -7.12
C LEU A 102 7.02 -12.89 -6.40
N THR A 103 6.77 -13.07 -5.10
CA THR A 103 6.04 -12.06 -4.32
C THR A 103 6.89 -10.83 -3.98
N GLU A 104 8.22 -10.95 -3.95
CA GLU A 104 9.13 -9.79 -3.84
C GLU A 104 9.11 -8.96 -5.12
N MET A 105 9.21 -9.61 -6.28
CA MET A 105 9.06 -8.96 -7.59
C MET A 105 7.71 -8.22 -7.73
N HIS A 106 6.62 -8.81 -7.24
CA HIS A 106 5.31 -8.14 -7.21
C HIS A 106 5.26 -6.91 -6.27
N HIS A 107 5.96 -6.97 -5.14
CA HIS A 107 6.07 -5.85 -4.19
C HIS A 107 6.93 -4.71 -4.74
N VAL A 108 8.10 -5.03 -5.33
CA VAL A 108 8.94 -4.08 -6.07
C VAL A 108 8.14 -3.42 -7.19
N ARG A 109 7.37 -4.18 -7.98
CA ARG A 109 6.45 -3.62 -8.98
C ARG A 109 5.44 -2.64 -8.39
N THR A 110 4.87 -2.94 -7.21
CA THR A 110 3.91 -2.04 -6.53
C THR A 110 4.58 -0.71 -6.14
N LEU A 111 5.80 -0.78 -5.60
CA LEU A 111 6.59 0.41 -5.27
C LEU A 111 7.01 1.20 -6.53
N LYS A 112 7.37 0.53 -7.63
CA LYS A 112 7.63 1.16 -8.94
C LYS A 112 6.38 1.81 -9.53
N ILE A 113 5.18 1.24 -9.33
CA ILE A 113 3.91 1.86 -9.77
C ILE A 113 3.62 3.14 -8.97
N LEU A 114 3.82 3.11 -7.65
CA LEU A 114 3.68 4.30 -6.81
C LEU A 114 4.63 5.42 -7.29
N LEU A 115 5.91 5.12 -7.50
CA LEU A 115 6.91 6.13 -7.89
C LEU A 115 6.82 6.57 -9.36
N ASN A 116 6.79 5.61 -10.29
CA ASN A 116 6.97 5.87 -11.73
C ASN A 116 5.63 5.91 -12.49
N VAL A 117 4.48 5.84 -11.80
CA VAL A 117 3.17 6.16 -12.41
C VAL A 117 2.48 7.24 -11.61
N TYR A 118 2.09 6.96 -10.36
CA TYR A 118 1.33 7.92 -9.56
C TYR A 118 2.14 9.17 -9.22
N MET A 119 3.33 9.04 -8.62
CA MET A 119 4.15 10.21 -8.28
C MET A 119 4.64 10.97 -9.52
N HIS A 120 4.94 10.26 -10.62
CA HIS A 120 5.36 10.88 -11.88
C HIS A 120 4.25 11.78 -12.46
N GLU A 121 3.06 11.25 -12.70
CA GLU A 121 1.97 12.00 -13.33
C GLU A 121 1.44 13.12 -12.43
N LEU A 122 1.40 12.91 -11.10
CA LEU A 122 1.08 13.97 -10.15
C LEU A 122 2.07 15.14 -10.26
N LYS A 123 3.39 14.89 -10.28
CA LYS A 123 4.41 15.93 -10.50
C LYS A 123 4.30 16.59 -11.88
N LYS A 124 4.11 15.80 -12.94
CA LYS A 124 3.97 16.25 -14.34
C LYS A 124 2.75 17.17 -14.53
N SER A 125 1.69 16.94 -13.77
CA SER A 125 0.45 17.74 -13.83
C SER A 125 0.59 19.16 -13.27
N LEU A 126 1.61 19.43 -12.44
CA LEU A 126 1.78 20.67 -11.68
C LEU A 126 0.58 21.04 -10.77
N LEU A 127 -0.33 20.09 -10.50
CA LEU A 127 -1.46 20.29 -9.58
C LEU A 127 -1.06 20.22 -8.09
N VAL A 128 0.17 19.79 -7.81
CA VAL A 128 0.69 19.51 -6.47
C VAL A 128 2.15 19.97 -6.36
N ASP A 129 2.56 20.42 -5.17
CA ASP A 129 3.93 20.82 -4.89
C ASP A 129 4.76 19.69 -4.23
N GLU A 130 6.05 19.93 -4.00
CA GLU A 130 6.94 18.93 -3.39
C GLU A 130 6.58 18.60 -1.93
N ALA A 131 5.99 19.53 -1.17
CA ALA A 131 5.59 19.27 0.21
C ALA A 131 4.37 18.35 0.26
N TRP A 132 3.40 18.59 -0.63
CA TRP A 132 2.26 17.72 -0.87
C TRP A 132 2.70 16.32 -1.31
N MET A 133 3.71 16.23 -2.18
CA MET A 133 4.25 14.96 -2.68
C MET A 133 4.93 14.12 -1.60
N GLU A 134 5.77 14.73 -0.75
CA GLU A 134 6.41 14.02 0.36
C GLU A 134 5.39 13.66 1.48
N GLN A 135 4.33 14.47 1.66
CA GLN A 135 3.21 14.12 2.56
C GLN A 135 2.39 12.92 2.06
N LEU A 136 2.13 12.83 0.74
CA LEU A 136 1.34 11.72 0.20
C LEU A 136 2.12 10.41 0.08
N PHE A 137 3.43 10.43 -0.22
CA PHE A 137 4.21 9.22 -0.51
C PHE A 137 5.38 9.00 0.47
N PRO A 138 5.12 8.92 1.80
CA PRO A 138 6.15 8.91 2.83
C PRO A 138 7.07 7.69 2.68
N GLY A 139 8.35 7.90 2.34
CA GLY A 139 9.37 6.85 2.33
C GLY A 139 9.31 5.85 1.17
N VAL A 140 8.42 6.02 0.18
CA VAL A 140 8.25 5.09 -0.96
C VAL A 140 9.57 4.85 -1.71
N LYS A 141 10.37 5.90 -1.95
CA LYS A 141 11.69 5.81 -2.61
C LYS A 141 12.70 4.95 -1.83
N VAL A 142 12.70 5.08 -0.50
CA VAL A 142 13.61 4.33 0.39
C VAL A 142 13.24 2.84 0.39
N LEU A 143 11.94 2.53 0.56
CA LEU A 143 11.45 1.17 0.48
C LEU A 143 11.72 0.56 -0.91
N LEU A 144 11.50 1.28 -2.01
CA LEU A 144 11.82 0.78 -3.34
C LEU A 144 13.31 0.39 -3.48
N SER A 145 14.23 1.22 -2.99
CA SER A 145 15.66 0.92 -3.02
C SER A 145 16.01 -0.36 -2.25
N LEU A 146 15.45 -0.51 -1.04
CA LEU A 146 15.68 -1.69 -0.18
C LEU A 146 15.14 -2.98 -0.80
N HIS A 147 13.91 -2.94 -1.33
CA HIS A 147 13.25 -4.10 -1.92
C HIS A 147 13.83 -4.46 -3.29
N GLN A 148 14.26 -3.49 -4.10
CA GLN A 148 15.01 -3.78 -5.32
C GLN A 148 16.36 -4.43 -5.02
N HIS A 149 17.09 -3.95 -3.99
CA HIS A 149 18.35 -4.58 -3.56
C HIS A 149 18.11 -6.04 -3.13
N PHE A 150 17.08 -6.30 -2.33
CA PHE A 150 16.72 -7.65 -1.89
C PHE A 150 16.35 -8.56 -3.07
N LEU A 151 15.49 -8.10 -3.98
CA LEU A 151 15.11 -8.82 -5.20
C LEU A 151 16.33 -9.14 -6.07
N ASN A 152 17.25 -8.19 -6.25
CA ASN A 152 18.46 -8.39 -7.03
C ASN A 152 19.35 -9.49 -6.43
N ASN A 153 19.55 -9.50 -5.10
CA ASN A 153 20.30 -10.57 -4.42
C ASN A 153 19.64 -11.94 -4.60
N LEU A 154 18.31 -12.02 -4.47
CA LEU A 154 17.54 -13.25 -4.69
C LEU A 154 17.67 -13.77 -6.13
N LYS A 155 17.62 -12.88 -7.13
CA LYS A 155 17.78 -13.24 -8.56
C LYS A 155 19.21 -13.61 -8.93
N VAL A 156 20.21 -12.98 -8.32
CA VAL A 156 21.62 -13.41 -8.45
C VAL A 156 21.79 -14.83 -7.91
N ARG A 157 21.22 -15.15 -6.75
CA ARG A 157 21.21 -16.52 -6.20
C ARG A 157 20.47 -17.51 -7.10
N GLN A 158 19.32 -17.14 -7.64
CA GLN A 158 18.58 -17.95 -8.63
C GLN A 158 19.45 -18.29 -9.85
N THR A 159 20.23 -17.32 -10.35
CA THR A 159 21.13 -17.48 -11.51
C THR A 159 22.34 -18.34 -11.16
N GLN A 160 22.97 -18.14 -10.00
CA GLN A 160 24.08 -18.95 -9.48
C GLN A 160 23.70 -20.41 -9.25
N CYS A 161 22.43 -20.69 -8.93
CA CYS A 161 21.92 -22.04 -8.69
C CYS A 161 21.28 -22.69 -9.94
N GLN A 162 21.51 -22.16 -11.15
CA GLN A 162 21.09 -22.83 -12.39
C GLN A 162 21.83 -24.15 -12.60
N VAL A 163 21.14 -25.16 -13.14
CA VAL A 163 21.71 -26.49 -13.41
C VAL A 163 22.48 -26.46 -14.72
N GLU A 164 23.69 -27.01 -14.71
CA GLU A 164 24.54 -27.11 -15.90
C GLU A 164 23.80 -27.78 -17.07
N GLY A 165 23.89 -27.17 -18.25
CA GLY A 165 23.19 -27.63 -19.45
C GLY A 165 21.71 -27.26 -19.55
N ASN A 166 21.08 -26.67 -18.52
CA ASN A 166 19.70 -26.18 -18.62
C ASN A 166 19.42 -24.95 -17.74
N SER A 167 19.60 -23.75 -18.31
CA SER A 167 19.37 -22.46 -17.65
C SER A 167 17.93 -22.20 -17.17
N LYS A 168 16.95 -23.03 -17.54
CA LYS A 168 15.57 -22.95 -17.03
C LYS A 168 15.37 -23.69 -15.72
N ILE A 169 16.30 -24.55 -15.33
CA ILE A 169 16.26 -25.30 -14.07
C ILE A 169 17.23 -24.65 -13.10
N PHE A 170 16.76 -24.34 -11.90
CA PHE A 170 17.59 -23.87 -10.79
C PHE A 170 17.16 -24.55 -9.50
N HIS A 171 18.09 -24.77 -8.59
CA HIS A 171 17.82 -25.41 -7.28
C HIS A 171 18.60 -24.69 -6.17
N ILE A 172 17.94 -23.76 -5.49
CA ILE A 172 18.56 -22.90 -4.48
C ILE A 172 18.82 -23.70 -3.21
N THR A 173 20.08 -23.94 -2.86
CA THR A 173 20.47 -24.69 -1.66
C THR A 173 20.65 -23.79 -0.44
N GLN A 174 21.21 -22.59 -0.60
CA GLN A 174 21.35 -21.59 0.46
C GLN A 174 20.51 -20.33 0.19
N LEU A 175 19.89 -19.79 1.24
CA LEU A 175 19.07 -18.59 1.24
C LEU A 175 19.20 -17.79 2.55
N GLY A 176 19.46 -18.44 3.68
CA GLY A 176 19.48 -17.81 4.99
C GLY A 176 20.51 -16.68 5.11
N ASP A 177 21.63 -16.77 4.39
CA ASP A 177 22.65 -15.73 4.30
C ASP A 177 22.11 -14.42 3.70
N ILE A 178 21.27 -14.50 2.66
CA ILE A 178 20.62 -13.33 2.04
C ILE A 178 19.62 -12.69 3.01
N LEU A 179 18.87 -13.50 3.77
CA LEU A 179 17.96 -13.01 4.79
C LEU A 179 18.71 -12.30 5.92
N ILE A 180 19.81 -12.88 6.41
CA ILE A 180 20.65 -12.24 7.43
C ILE A 180 21.21 -10.92 6.90
N ASN A 181 21.74 -10.89 5.68
CA ASN A 181 22.27 -9.66 5.07
C ASN A 181 21.19 -8.56 4.93
N GLN A 182 19.96 -8.93 4.53
CA GLN A 182 18.87 -7.97 4.34
C GLN A 182 18.32 -7.40 5.66
N PHE A 183 18.25 -8.22 6.71
CA PHE A 183 17.59 -7.88 7.98
C PHE A 183 18.56 -7.65 9.15
N SER A 184 19.85 -7.44 8.88
CA SER A 184 20.85 -7.07 9.90
C SER A 184 21.75 -5.91 9.46
N GLY A 185 22.49 -5.34 10.41
CA GLY A 185 23.37 -4.20 10.18
C GLY A 185 22.63 -3.02 9.54
N THR A 186 23.32 -2.30 8.66
CA THR A 186 22.79 -1.10 8.00
C THR A 186 21.55 -1.37 7.15
N LEU A 187 21.42 -2.54 6.50
CA LEU A 187 20.21 -2.87 5.74
C LEU A 187 19.02 -3.15 6.68
N GLY A 188 19.24 -3.87 7.78
CA GLY A 188 18.23 -4.07 8.82
C GLY A 188 17.77 -2.74 9.44
N GLU A 189 18.70 -1.85 9.80
CA GLU A 189 18.41 -0.51 10.31
C GLU A 189 17.58 0.33 9.32
N GLN A 190 17.91 0.27 8.02
CA GLN A 190 17.14 0.95 6.97
C GLN A 190 15.77 0.32 6.73
N MET A 191 15.63 -1.01 6.83
CA MET A 191 14.33 -1.69 6.79
C MET A 191 13.45 -1.25 7.97
N ILE A 192 14.00 -1.18 9.18
CA ILE A 192 13.29 -0.65 10.36
C ILE A 192 12.88 0.81 10.10
N GLY A 193 13.83 1.69 9.80
CA GLY A 193 13.54 3.13 9.61
C GLY A 193 12.56 3.41 8.48
N GLY A 194 12.71 2.75 7.33
CA GLY A 194 11.84 2.91 6.16
C GLY A 194 10.41 2.47 6.43
N TYR A 195 10.22 1.29 7.05
CA TYR A 195 8.88 0.82 7.40
C TYR A 195 8.26 1.59 8.56
N SER A 196 9.04 1.97 9.58
CA SER A 196 8.55 2.82 10.67
C SER A 196 8.04 4.16 10.13
N TYR A 197 8.79 4.82 9.25
CA TYR A 197 8.39 6.08 8.65
C TYR A 197 7.15 5.92 7.77
N PHE A 198 7.13 4.93 6.87
CA PHE A 198 5.98 4.66 5.99
C PHE A 198 4.71 4.37 6.79
N CYS A 199 4.75 3.41 7.71
CA CYS A 199 3.58 2.95 8.45
C CYS A 199 3.03 4.04 9.40
N SER A 200 3.91 4.84 10.02
CA SER A 200 3.48 5.94 10.92
C SER A 200 2.69 7.02 10.19
N HIS A 201 3.07 7.35 8.95
CA HIS A 201 2.43 8.42 8.17
C HIS A 201 1.34 7.89 7.22
N GLN A 202 1.22 6.58 7.00
CA GLN A 202 0.29 5.96 6.05
C GLN A 202 -1.16 6.43 6.26
N SER A 203 -1.63 6.46 7.51
CA SER A 203 -3.02 6.84 7.82
C SER A 203 -3.29 8.31 7.47
N GLU A 204 -2.34 9.19 7.80
CA GLU A 204 -2.40 10.62 7.47
C GLU A 204 -2.37 10.84 5.96
N ALA A 205 -1.47 10.15 5.24
CA ALA A 205 -1.35 10.20 3.78
C ALA A 205 -2.63 9.72 3.06
N VAL A 206 -3.26 8.63 3.54
CA VAL A 206 -4.54 8.14 2.98
C VAL A 206 -5.71 9.08 3.30
N GLY A 207 -5.72 9.70 4.49
CA GLY A 207 -6.72 10.71 4.85
C GLY A 207 -6.61 11.94 3.95
N PHE A 208 -5.40 12.48 3.83
CA PHE A 208 -5.05 13.59 2.97
C PHE A 208 -5.42 13.32 1.51
N TYR A 209 -5.03 12.17 0.96
CA TYR A 209 -5.41 11.75 -0.40
C TYR A 209 -6.93 11.84 -0.63
N LYS A 210 -7.73 11.28 0.28
CA LYS A 210 -9.19 11.28 0.16
C LYS A 210 -9.78 12.68 0.19
N GLU A 211 -9.29 13.54 1.08
CA GLU A 211 -9.68 14.95 1.15
C GLU A 211 -9.37 15.69 -0.16
N GLN A 212 -8.16 15.51 -0.71
CA GLN A 212 -7.74 16.16 -1.94
C GLN A 212 -8.57 15.69 -3.14
N ILE A 213 -8.89 14.39 -3.24
CA ILE A 213 -9.75 13.83 -4.31
C ILE A 213 -11.23 14.23 -4.17
N GLN A 214 -11.69 14.50 -2.95
CA GLN A 214 -13.03 15.03 -2.70
C GLN A 214 -13.15 16.50 -3.08
N ASN A 215 -12.11 17.31 -2.80
CA ASN A 215 -12.14 18.77 -2.94
C ASN A 215 -11.62 19.29 -4.29
N ASN A 216 -10.76 18.54 -5.00
CA ASN A 216 -10.14 18.96 -6.25
C ASN A 216 -10.59 18.11 -7.46
N LYS A 217 -11.49 18.66 -8.29
CA LYS A 217 -12.01 18.00 -9.50
C LYS A 217 -10.94 17.71 -10.56
N LYS A 218 -9.95 18.60 -10.74
CA LYS A 218 -8.86 18.39 -11.72
C LYS A 218 -8.00 17.19 -11.29
N LEU A 219 -7.66 17.11 -10.00
CA LEU A 219 -6.94 15.97 -9.42
C LEU A 219 -7.75 14.66 -9.49
N GLN A 220 -9.06 14.71 -9.19
CA GLN A 220 -9.94 13.55 -9.30
C GLN A 220 -9.99 12.98 -10.73
N ASN A 221 -10.01 13.84 -11.75
CA ASN A 221 -9.97 13.40 -13.14
C ASN A 221 -8.61 12.80 -13.50
N LEU A 222 -7.51 13.45 -13.13
CA LEU A 222 -6.16 12.91 -13.32
C LEU A 222 -5.99 11.51 -12.70
N ILE A 223 -6.47 11.28 -11.48
CA ILE A 223 -6.43 9.93 -10.88
C ILE A 223 -7.24 8.93 -11.70
N LYS A 224 -8.45 9.26 -12.17
CA LYS A 224 -9.25 8.36 -13.03
C LYS A 224 -8.52 8.02 -14.33
N ASP A 225 -7.79 8.98 -14.89
CA ASP A 225 -6.97 8.80 -16.09
C ASP A 225 -5.79 7.86 -15.80
N ILE A 226 -5.10 8.03 -14.65
CA ILE A 226 -4.04 7.12 -14.17
C ILE A 226 -4.60 5.71 -13.92
N ASP A 227 -5.79 5.56 -13.34
CA ASP A 227 -6.42 4.27 -13.05
C ASP A 227 -6.75 3.47 -14.33
N GLN A 228 -6.79 4.11 -15.51
CA GLN A 228 -6.92 3.41 -16.80
C GLN A 228 -5.57 2.90 -17.35
N VAL A 229 -4.43 3.32 -16.80
CA VAL A 229 -3.10 2.88 -17.25
C VAL A 229 -2.94 1.38 -16.95
N SER A 230 -2.66 0.59 -17.99
CA SER A 230 -2.52 -0.87 -17.89
C SER A 230 -1.50 -1.32 -16.82
N LEU A 231 -0.45 -0.52 -16.60
CA LEU A 231 0.61 -0.81 -15.64
C LEU A 231 0.13 -0.88 -14.19
N VAL A 232 -0.86 -0.05 -13.79
CA VAL A 232 -1.33 0.02 -12.39
C VAL A 232 -2.23 -1.15 -12.01
N ARG A 233 -2.67 -1.98 -12.98
CA ARG A 233 -3.51 -3.18 -12.77
C ARG A 233 -4.77 -2.92 -11.90
N ARG A 234 -5.32 -1.69 -11.96
CA ARG A 234 -6.45 -1.21 -11.16
C ARG A 234 -6.21 -1.18 -9.63
N LEU A 235 -4.96 -1.04 -9.20
CA LEU A 235 -4.60 -0.79 -7.81
C LEU A 235 -4.41 0.71 -7.59
N GLY A 236 -5.30 1.33 -6.84
CA GLY A 236 -5.19 2.74 -6.43
C GLY A 236 -4.06 2.96 -5.40
N ILE A 237 -3.79 4.22 -5.08
CA ILE A 237 -2.78 4.60 -4.07
C ILE A 237 -3.08 3.96 -2.69
N PRO A 238 -4.31 3.98 -2.14
CA PRO A 238 -4.60 3.36 -0.85
C PRO A 238 -4.40 1.84 -0.84
N GLU A 239 -4.76 1.16 -1.92
CA GLU A 239 -4.57 -0.29 -2.10
C GLU A 239 -3.09 -0.64 -2.18
N CYS A 240 -2.31 0.12 -2.96
CA CYS A 240 -0.86 -0.01 -3.03
C CYS A 240 -0.20 0.18 -1.65
N PHE A 241 -0.62 1.20 -0.89
CA PHE A 241 -0.08 1.41 0.46
C PHE A 241 -0.43 0.27 1.43
N LEU A 242 -1.64 -0.29 1.35
CA LEU A 242 -2.02 -1.46 2.14
C LEU A 242 -1.14 -2.67 1.82
N LEU A 243 -0.84 -2.93 0.53
CA LEU A 243 0.06 -3.99 0.10
C LEU A 243 1.48 -3.78 0.65
N VAL A 244 1.99 -2.55 0.60
CA VAL A 244 3.33 -2.21 1.14
C VAL A 244 3.43 -2.51 2.63
N THR A 245 2.48 -2.00 3.44
CA THR A 245 2.42 -2.25 4.90
C THR A 245 2.30 -3.73 5.22
N GLN A 246 1.53 -4.50 4.44
CA GLN A 246 1.38 -5.92 4.65
C GLN A 246 2.66 -6.72 4.35
N ARG A 247 3.52 -6.28 3.41
CA ARG A 247 4.65 -7.09 2.92
C ARG A 247 5.58 -7.56 4.03
N ILE A 248 5.97 -6.67 4.95
CA ILE A 248 6.93 -7.03 6.01
C ILE A 248 6.42 -8.20 6.88
N THR A 249 5.11 -8.27 7.11
CA THR A 249 4.47 -9.35 7.89
C THR A 249 4.33 -10.68 7.12
N LYS A 250 4.61 -10.72 5.81
CA LYS A 250 4.61 -11.96 5.02
C LYS A 250 5.92 -12.74 5.14
N TYR A 251 7.04 -12.06 5.40
CA TYR A 251 8.35 -12.71 5.46
C TYR A 251 8.44 -13.82 6.53
N PRO A 252 7.95 -13.65 7.78
CA PRO A 252 7.98 -14.74 8.77
C PRO A 252 7.29 -16.01 8.27
N VAL A 253 6.08 -15.89 7.71
CA VAL A 253 5.28 -17.04 7.24
C VAL A 253 5.96 -17.78 6.07
N LEU A 254 6.59 -17.05 5.16
CA LEU A 254 7.35 -17.63 4.05
C LEU A 254 8.60 -18.34 4.54
N VAL A 255 9.37 -17.71 5.44
CA VAL A 255 10.63 -18.25 5.96
C VAL A 255 10.37 -19.46 6.88
N GLU A 256 9.32 -19.44 7.71
CA GLU A 256 8.88 -20.59 8.51
C GLU A 256 8.55 -21.79 7.62
N ARG A 257 7.79 -21.58 6.52
CA ARG A 257 7.50 -22.63 5.53
C ARG A 257 8.75 -23.13 4.80
N ILE A 258 9.80 -22.32 4.64
CA ILE A 258 11.08 -22.79 4.07
C ILE A 258 11.84 -23.64 5.11
N ILE A 259 11.89 -23.19 6.37
CA ILE A 259 12.51 -23.92 7.50
C ILE A 259 11.85 -25.28 7.72
N GLU A 260 10.52 -25.36 7.70
CA GLU A 260 9.74 -26.62 7.78
C GLU A 260 10.15 -27.68 6.75
N ASN A 261 10.74 -27.26 5.62
CA ASN A 261 11.13 -28.14 4.52
C ASN A 261 12.66 -28.12 4.30
N THR A 262 13.43 -27.66 5.28
CA THR A 262 14.90 -27.65 5.30
C THR A 262 15.41 -28.58 6.39
N ASP A 263 16.42 -29.39 6.08
CA ASP A 263 17.04 -30.33 7.03
C ASP A 263 17.79 -29.58 8.15
N ALA A 264 17.47 -29.90 9.41
CA ALA A 264 17.95 -29.24 10.61
C ALA A 264 19.46 -29.32 10.82
N ASP A 265 20.13 -30.33 10.26
CA ASP A 265 21.58 -30.48 10.37
C ASP A 265 22.35 -29.55 9.42
N THR A 266 21.68 -28.94 8.44
CA THR A 266 22.32 -28.05 7.44
C THR A 266 22.74 -26.69 7.99
N GLU A 267 23.75 -26.09 7.36
CA GLU A 267 24.15 -24.70 7.65
C GLU A 267 23.00 -23.73 7.33
N ASP A 268 22.32 -23.91 6.19
CA ASP A 268 21.24 -23.03 5.76
C ASP A 268 20.06 -23.02 6.75
N TYR A 269 19.71 -24.15 7.37
CA TYR A 269 18.69 -24.18 8.43
C TYR A 269 19.04 -23.21 9.58
N ARG A 270 20.30 -23.19 10.02
CA ARG A 270 20.77 -22.29 11.09
C ARG A 270 20.71 -20.82 10.66
N TYR A 271 21.08 -20.52 9.41
CA TYR A 271 20.98 -19.17 8.86
C TYR A 271 19.53 -18.73 8.61
N LEU A 272 18.64 -19.61 8.15
CA LEU A 272 17.20 -19.33 8.00
C LEU A 272 16.57 -19.03 9.37
N MET A 273 16.88 -19.81 10.40
CA MET A 273 16.42 -19.55 11.78
C MET A 273 16.89 -18.19 12.29
N LYS A 274 18.16 -17.81 12.02
CA LYS A 274 18.66 -16.47 12.40
C LYS A 274 18.02 -15.36 11.57
N GLY A 275 17.81 -15.57 10.27
CA GLY A 275 17.06 -14.65 9.40
C GLY A 275 15.63 -14.43 9.91
N LEU A 276 14.93 -15.50 10.31
CA LEU A 276 13.58 -15.42 10.88
C LEU A 276 13.55 -14.60 12.19
N GLU A 277 14.53 -14.78 13.07
CA GLU A 277 14.69 -14.00 14.30
C GLU A 277 14.84 -12.50 13.98
N LEU A 278 15.75 -12.16 13.05
CA LEU A 278 16.01 -10.79 12.61
C LEU A 278 14.78 -10.13 11.96
N ILE A 279 14.03 -10.87 11.14
CA ILE A 279 12.77 -10.41 10.54
C ILE A 279 11.72 -10.11 11.63
N LYS A 280 11.58 -11.01 12.63
CA LYS A 280 10.64 -10.81 13.74
C LYS A 280 11.01 -9.62 14.62
N ASP A 281 12.30 -9.44 14.90
CA ASP A 281 12.80 -8.26 15.61
C ASP A 281 12.56 -6.96 14.82
N THR A 282 12.86 -6.96 13.51
CA THR A 282 12.56 -5.83 12.60
C THR A 282 11.08 -5.42 12.70
N ILE A 283 10.16 -6.37 12.63
CA ILE A 283 8.71 -6.11 12.74
C ILE A 283 8.34 -5.56 14.13
N SER A 284 8.94 -6.10 15.20
CA SER A 284 8.73 -5.64 16.58
C SER A 284 9.20 -4.18 16.77
N GLN A 285 10.38 -3.84 16.24
CA GLN A 285 10.93 -2.49 16.27
C GLN A 285 10.08 -1.50 15.46
N VAL A 286 9.64 -1.88 14.25
CA VAL A 286 8.71 -1.07 13.44
C VAL A 286 7.42 -0.79 14.20
N ASN A 287 6.78 -1.83 14.76
CA ASN A 287 5.54 -1.67 15.53
C ASN A 287 5.73 -0.76 16.76
N SER A 288 6.87 -0.87 17.44
CA SER A 288 7.20 0.00 18.57
C SER A 288 7.37 1.46 18.15
N GLN A 289 8.07 1.74 17.05
CA GLN A 289 8.27 3.09 16.54
C GLN A 289 6.97 3.74 16.04
N VAL A 290 6.11 2.97 15.34
CA VAL A 290 4.76 3.43 14.96
C VAL A 290 3.93 3.78 16.20
N CYS A 291 3.94 2.92 17.23
CA CYS A 291 3.22 3.18 18.48
C CYS A 291 3.72 4.45 19.21
N GLU A 292 5.02 4.71 19.23
CA GLU A 292 5.58 5.97 19.79
C GLU A 292 5.25 7.19 18.92
N TYR A 293 5.20 7.05 17.60
CA TYR A 293 4.73 8.11 16.70
C TYR A 293 3.27 8.47 16.98
N ASP A 294 2.38 7.47 17.05
CA ASP A 294 0.95 7.64 17.34
C ASP A 294 0.72 8.34 18.69
N LYS A 295 1.44 7.91 19.74
CA LYS A 295 1.44 8.56 21.06
C LYS A 295 1.89 10.02 20.97
N GLY A 296 2.92 10.30 20.19
CA GLY A 296 3.41 11.66 19.94
C GLY A 296 2.40 12.53 19.19
N ALA A 297 1.78 12.00 18.14
CA ALA A 297 0.72 12.67 17.38
C ALA A 297 -0.49 12.97 18.27
N ARG A 298 -0.93 12.00 19.08
CA ARG A 298 -2.03 12.17 20.03
C ARG A 298 -1.71 13.20 21.13
N LEU A 299 -0.48 13.22 21.64
CA LEU A 299 -0.04 14.25 22.59
C LEU A 299 -0.07 15.65 21.98
N ARG A 300 0.32 15.80 20.71
CA ARG A 300 0.20 17.07 19.96
C ARG A 300 -1.26 17.51 19.82
N GLU A 301 -2.19 16.60 19.52
CA GLU A 301 -3.63 16.92 19.45
C GLU A 301 -4.18 17.38 20.82
N ILE A 302 -3.86 16.66 21.90
CA ILE A 302 -4.26 17.03 23.27
C ILE A 302 -3.73 18.42 23.62
N TYR A 303 -2.45 18.69 23.33
CA TYR A 303 -1.84 20.01 23.50
C TYR A 303 -2.60 21.09 22.73
N LEU A 304 -2.87 20.90 21.43
CA LEU A 304 -3.58 21.89 20.61
C LEU A 304 -4.97 22.20 21.18
N ARG A 305 -5.70 21.19 21.64
CA ARG A 305 -7.05 21.28 22.22
C ARG A 305 -7.13 21.90 23.63
N LEU A 306 -6.03 21.91 24.39
CA LEU A 306 -6.02 22.44 25.76
C LEU A 306 -6.15 23.98 25.78
N ASP A 307 -6.99 24.54 26.66
CA ASP A 307 -7.11 26.00 26.83
C ASP A 307 -5.75 26.61 27.23
N PRO A 308 -5.21 27.62 26.51
CA PRO A 308 -3.96 28.30 26.84
C PRO A 308 -3.84 28.86 28.26
N LYS A 309 -4.96 29.14 28.94
CA LYS A 309 -4.98 29.61 30.32
C LYS A 309 -4.88 28.48 31.35
N SER A 310 -5.01 27.22 30.93
CA SER A 310 -4.96 26.04 31.80
C SER A 310 -3.60 25.92 32.49
N HIS A 311 -3.64 25.87 33.82
CA HIS A 311 -2.46 25.62 34.63
C HIS A 311 -2.83 24.89 35.92
N VAL A 312 -1.89 24.14 36.47
CA VAL A 312 -2.02 23.48 37.79
C VAL A 312 -0.75 23.70 38.60
N ARG A 313 -0.88 23.90 39.92
CA ARG A 313 0.27 23.93 40.82
C ARG A 313 0.54 22.52 41.35
N LEU A 314 1.74 22.02 41.10
CA LEU A 314 2.22 20.72 41.54
C LEU A 314 2.54 20.75 43.05
N LYS A 315 2.70 19.56 43.65
CA LYS A 315 3.00 19.40 45.09
C LYS A 315 4.33 20.03 45.52
N ASP A 316 5.29 20.15 44.60
CA ASP A 316 6.58 20.82 44.79
C ASP A 316 6.49 22.36 44.62
N GLY A 317 5.29 22.91 44.47
CA GLY A 317 5.03 24.33 44.26
C GLY A 317 5.21 24.82 42.83
N ARG A 318 5.76 23.99 41.92
CA ARG A 318 5.95 24.37 40.51
C ARG A 318 4.61 24.54 39.81
N LEU A 319 4.57 25.50 38.89
CA LEU A 319 3.45 25.69 37.99
C LEU A 319 3.65 24.81 36.75
N PHE A 320 2.65 24.02 36.39
CA PHE A 320 2.60 23.23 35.18
C PHE A 320 1.55 23.85 34.24
N ARG A 321 1.94 24.18 33.01
CA ARG A 321 1.10 24.85 32.01
C ARG A 321 0.84 23.98 30.78
N LYS A 322 0.12 24.54 29.79
CA LYS A 322 -0.06 23.93 28.47
C LYS A 322 1.27 23.61 27.79
N GLU A 323 2.24 24.52 27.84
CA GLU A 323 3.55 24.39 27.19
C GLU A 323 4.37 23.24 27.77
N ASP A 324 4.18 22.94 29.07
CA ASP A 324 4.82 21.78 29.72
C ASP A 324 4.41 20.44 29.11
N LEU A 325 3.24 20.29 28.46
CA LEU A 325 2.86 18.99 27.89
C LEU A 325 3.84 18.53 26.80
N ILE A 326 4.37 19.46 26.02
CA ILE A 326 5.24 19.19 24.86
C ILE A 326 6.71 19.52 25.12
N GLN A 327 7.05 20.08 26.29
CA GLN A 327 8.43 20.43 26.62
C GLN A 327 9.18 19.25 27.27
N GLY A 328 10.40 19.00 26.80
CA GLY A 328 11.27 17.94 27.31
C GLY A 328 10.95 16.56 26.73
N SER A 329 11.29 15.50 27.45
CA SER A 329 11.13 14.09 27.04
C SER A 329 9.80 13.47 27.51
N ARG A 330 8.70 14.23 27.51
CA ARG A 330 7.39 13.75 27.96
C ARG A 330 6.70 12.96 26.84
N THR A 331 6.24 11.75 27.14
CA THR A 331 5.52 10.88 26.20
C THR A 331 4.14 10.51 26.74
N LEU A 332 3.18 10.28 25.85
CA LEU A 332 1.84 9.83 26.22
C LEU A 332 1.87 8.32 26.51
N LEU A 333 1.88 7.94 27.78
CA LEU A 333 1.90 6.52 28.17
C LEU A 333 0.52 5.84 28.02
N CYS A 334 -0.57 6.55 28.34
CA CYS A 334 -1.92 6.01 28.33
C CYS A 334 -2.95 7.15 28.33
N GLU A 335 -4.05 6.98 27.60
CA GLU A 335 -5.24 7.83 27.66
C GLU A 335 -6.48 6.96 27.94
N LYS A 336 -7.29 7.33 28.92
CA LYS A 336 -8.54 6.63 29.29
C LYS A 336 -9.57 7.62 29.81
N THR A 337 -10.83 7.48 29.40
CA THR A 337 -11.96 8.17 30.02
C THR A 337 -12.17 7.63 31.44
N VAL A 338 -12.23 8.52 32.43
CA VAL A 338 -12.42 8.17 33.85
C VAL A 338 -13.44 9.10 34.51
N THR A 339 -14.19 8.58 35.47
CA THR A 339 -15.13 9.39 36.29
C THR A 339 -14.46 9.76 37.61
N TRP A 340 -14.14 11.05 37.79
CA TRP A 340 -13.60 11.55 39.04
C TRP A 340 -14.72 11.90 40.02
N LYS A 341 -14.79 11.20 41.16
CA LYS A 341 -15.72 11.56 42.25
C LYS A 341 -15.10 12.69 43.08
N THR A 342 -15.59 13.91 42.88
CA THR A 342 -15.35 15.02 43.81
C THR A 342 -16.09 14.76 45.12
N SER A 343 -15.38 14.91 46.24
CA SER A 343 -15.93 14.81 47.60
C SER A 343 -16.54 16.13 48.06
#